data_AF-A0A941NB45-F1
#
_entry.id   AF-A0A941NB45-F1
#
_cell.length_a   1.000
_cell.length_b   1.000
_cell.length_c   1.000
_cell.angle_alpha   90.00
_cell.angle_beta   90.00
_cell.angle_gamma   90.00
#
_symmetry.space_group_name_H-M   'P 1'
#
loop_
_entity.id
_entity.type
_entity.pdbx_description
1 polymer ?
#
loop_
_entity_poly.entity_id
_entity_poly.type
_entity_poly.pdbx_seq_one_letter_code
_entity_poly.pdbx_strand_id
1 'polypeptide(L)'
;MRAASFAILFLLATAAPASAQSFTDENVWSPPTMDCSVGPIQKTYGGQSWLVFGCADGKSVQIVSTQDSPASPAYFMFEYGADGYGLYGQGMGDRATTDAAHAELRAFKDMDAAALNEEVRKAGQPE
;
A
#
# COMPACT_ATOMS: atom_id res chain seq x y z
N MET A 1 -65.07 40.98 -32.90
CA MET A 1 -64.15 41.77 -33.75
C MET A 1 -62.72 41.40 -33.37
N ARG A 2 -61.84 41.37 -34.37
CA ARG A 2 -60.44 40.91 -34.33
C ARG A 2 -59.54 41.83 -33.50
N ALA A 3 -58.35 41.28 -33.22
CA ALA A 3 -57.04 41.91 -33.02
C ALA A 3 -56.52 41.86 -31.57
N ALA A 4 -55.24 41.62 -31.30
CA ALA A 4 -54.13 41.15 -32.13
C ALA A 4 -53.02 40.67 -31.19
N SER A 5 -52.17 39.82 -31.75
CA SER A 5 -51.02 39.15 -31.18
C SER A 5 -50.01 40.06 -30.46
N PHE A 6 -49.52 39.61 -29.31
CA PHE A 6 -48.17 39.95 -28.84
C PHE A 6 -47.24 38.81 -29.24
N ALA A 7 -46.41 39.05 -30.25
CA ALA A 7 -45.33 38.16 -30.64
C ALA A 7 -44.18 38.27 -29.63
N ILE A 8 -44.01 37.26 -28.80
CA ILE A 8 -42.81 37.07 -27.97
C ILE A 8 -41.91 36.09 -28.73
N LEU A 9 -40.90 36.63 -29.41
CA LEU A 9 -39.79 35.85 -29.95
C LEU A 9 -38.97 35.27 -28.79
N PHE A 10 -39.19 33.99 -28.47
CA PHE A 10 -38.27 33.23 -27.63
C PHE A 10 -37.12 32.71 -28.51
N LEU A 11 -35.98 33.41 -28.46
CA LEU A 11 -34.69 32.90 -28.93
C LEU A 11 -34.29 31.69 -28.07
N LEU A 12 -34.55 30.48 -28.56
CA LEU A 12 -34.05 29.24 -27.98
C LEU A 12 -32.57 29.09 -28.31
N ALA A 13 -31.71 29.51 -27.38
CA ALA A 13 -30.30 29.12 -27.38
C ALA A 13 -30.21 27.62 -27.07
N THR A 14 -29.97 26.80 -28.09
CA THR A 14 -29.74 25.37 -27.92
C THR A 14 -28.34 25.14 -27.35
N ALA A 15 -28.23 25.05 -26.03
CA ALA A 15 -27.04 24.51 -25.39
C ALA A 15 -26.99 23.00 -25.68
N ALA A 16 -26.04 22.56 -26.50
CA ALA A 16 -25.77 21.14 -26.68
C ALA A 16 -25.25 20.59 -25.33
N PRO A 17 -25.78 19.45 -24.82
CA PRO A 17 -25.21 18.83 -23.65
C PRO A 17 -23.85 18.25 -24.04
N ALA A 18 -22.77 18.90 -23.61
CA ALA A 18 -21.45 18.29 -23.57
C ALA A 18 -21.56 17.10 -22.62
N SER A 19 -21.77 15.92 -23.19
CA SER A 19 -21.82 14.67 -22.43
C SER A 19 -20.38 14.37 -22.01
N ALA A 20 -20.00 14.86 -20.82
CA ALA A 20 -18.81 14.40 -20.14
C ALA A 20 -19.03 12.92 -19.81
N GLN A 21 -18.52 12.04 -20.65
CA GLN A 21 -18.47 10.62 -20.34
C GLN A 21 -17.46 10.46 -19.21
N SER A 22 -17.98 10.35 -17.99
CA SER A 22 -17.20 9.84 -16.87
C SER A 22 -16.77 8.44 -17.25
N PHE A 23 -15.47 8.26 -17.52
CA PHE A 23 -14.88 6.93 -17.53
C PHE A 23 -15.02 6.42 -16.10
N THR A 24 -16.09 5.69 -15.83
CA THR A 24 -16.14 4.82 -14.66
C THR A 24 -15.13 3.74 -14.93
N ASP A 25 -14.00 3.89 -14.27
CA ASP A 25 -12.86 2.99 -14.30
C ASP A 25 -13.29 1.69 -13.58
N GLU A 26 -14.14 0.88 -14.24
CA GLU A 26 -14.67 -0.39 -13.75
C GLU A 26 -13.60 -1.49 -13.66
N ASN A 27 -12.33 -1.15 -13.77
CA ASN A 27 -11.24 -2.08 -13.55
C ASN A 27 -10.00 -1.40 -12.95
N VAL A 28 -10.18 -0.47 -12.01
CA VAL A 28 -9.11 -0.16 -11.05
C VAL A 28 -8.95 -1.36 -10.14
N TRP A 29 -8.07 -2.29 -10.51
CA TRP A 29 -7.49 -3.24 -9.58
C TRP A 29 -6.69 -2.44 -8.54
N SER A 30 -7.37 -2.02 -7.47
CA SER A 30 -6.71 -1.67 -6.23
C SER A 30 -6.48 -3.01 -5.51
N PRO A 31 -5.23 -3.52 -5.42
CA PRO A 31 -4.99 -4.63 -4.52
C PRO A 31 -5.52 -4.20 -3.14
N PRO A 32 -6.26 -5.06 -2.42
CA PRO A 32 -6.66 -4.74 -1.06
C PRO A 32 -5.42 -4.28 -0.32
N THR A 33 -5.45 -3.08 0.27
CA THR A 33 -4.38 -2.60 1.15
C THR A 33 -4.19 -3.69 2.20
N MET A 34 -3.12 -4.45 2.08
CA MET A 34 -2.94 -5.69 2.82
C MET A 34 -2.88 -5.37 4.31
N ASP A 35 -3.81 -5.92 5.10
CA ASP A 35 -3.83 -5.72 6.55
C ASP A 35 -2.67 -6.49 7.19
N CYS A 36 -1.79 -5.80 7.91
CA CYS A 36 -0.61 -6.37 8.55
C CYS A 36 -0.58 -6.01 10.03
N SER A 37 -1.48 -6.65 10.79
CA SER A 37 -1.68 -6.37 12.22
C SER A 37 -1.20 -7.51 13.15
N VAL A 38 -0.64 -8.60 12.64
CA VAL A 38 -0.18 -9.73 13.48
C VAL A 38 1.21 -9.42 14.02
N GLY A 39 1.42 -9.50 15.34
CA GLY A 39 2.66 -9.10 16.01
C GLY A 39 2.49 -7.80 16.83
N PRO A 40 3.52 -6.93 16.95
CA PRO A 40 4.84 -7.01 16.32
C PRO A 40 5.83 -7.90 17.07
N ILE A 41 6.83 -8.40 16.33
CA ILE A 41 8.13 -8.77 16.91
C ILE A 41 9.18 -7.72 16.56
N GLN A 42 10.27 -7.69 17.32
CA GLN A 42 11.38 -6.77 17.09
C GLN A 42 12.54 -7.50 16.44
N LYS A 43 13.07 -6.96 15.35
CA LYS A 43 14.27 -7.45 14.65
C LYS A 43 15.30 -6.35 14.49
N THR A 44 16.51 -6.75 14.09
CA THR A 44 17.60 -5.83 13.76
C THR A 44 18.06 -6.08 12.34
N TYR A 45 18.08 -5.04 11.51
CA TYR A 45 18.62 -5.07 10.15
C TYR A 45 19.39 -3.79 9.87
N GLY A 46 20.56 -3.91 9.24
CA GLY A 46 21.45 -2.79 8.96
C GLY A 46 21.91 -2.08 10.25
N GLY A 47 21.97 -2.81 11.36
CA GLY A 47 22.29 -2.27 12.69
C GLY A 47 21.18 -1.44 13.36
N GLN A 48 19.98 -1.34 12.77
CA GLN A 48 18.84 -0.64 13.35
C GLN A 48 17.73 -1.60 13.77
N SER A 49 16.93 -1.18 14.74
CA SER A 49 15.75 -1.93 15.14
C SER A 49 14.55 -1.67 14.22
N TRP A 50 13.80 -2.73 13.93
CA TRP A 50 12.59 -2.72 13.09
C TRP A 50 11.47 -3.48 13.79
N LEU A 51 10.24 -3.01 13.58
CA LEU A 51 9.02 -3.73 13.97
C LEU A 51 8.59 -4.62 12.80
N VAL A 52 8.31 -5.88 13.08
CA VAL A 52 7.91 -6.85 12.07
C VAL A 52 6.49 -7.31 12.35
N PHE A 53 5.64 -7.25 11.32
CA PHE A 53 4.23 -7.61 11.36
C PHE A 53 3.92 -8.67 10.29
N GLY A 54 3.11 -9.66 10.65
CA GLY A 54 2.54 -10.61 9.69
C GLY A 54 1.24 -10.06 9.09
N CYS A 55 1.01 -10.40 7.82
CA CYS A 55 -0.14 -9.93 7.06
C CYS A 55 -1.30 -10.94 7.02
N ALA A 56 -2.50 -10.46 6.66
CA ALA A 56 -3.75 -11.22 6.65
C ALA A 56 -3.77 -12.35 5.61
N ASP A 57 -2.90 -12.30 4.60
CA ASP A 57 -2.69 -13.40 3.65
C ASP A 57 -1.98 -14.62 4.29
N GLY A 58 -1.53 -14.47 5.54
CA GLY A 58 -0.87 -15.50 6.34
C GLY A 58 0.55 -15.82 5.89
N LYS A 59 1.12 -15.06 4.95
CA LYS A 59 2.45 -15.33 4.37
C LYS A 59 3.31 -14.09 4.30
N SER A 60 2.76 -12.96 3.88
CA SER A 60 3.49 -11.72 3.72
C SER A 60 3.86 -11.10 5.05
N VAL A 61 4.97 -10.36 5.05
CA VAL A 61 5.54 -9.73 6.24
C VAL A 61 5.90 -8.29 5.94
N GLN A 62 5.44 -7.37 6.80
CA GLN A 62 5.81 -5.97 6.77
C GLN A 62 6.85 -5.67 7.86
N ILE A 63 7.88 -4.91 7.50
CA ILE A 63 8.99 -4.53 8.38
C ILE A 63 9.06 -3.01 8.41
N VAL A 64 8.76 -2.39 9.55
CA VAL A 64 8.56 -0.94 9.70
C VAL A 64 9.63 -0.35 10.61
N SER A 65 10.18 0.80 10.23
CA SER A 65 11.12 1.55 11.07
C SER A 65 10.47 1.97 12.38
N THR A 66 11.17 1.85 13.51
CA THR A 66 10.72 2.45 14.77
C THR A 66 10.73 3.98 14.68
N GLN A 67 9.85 4.65 15.44
CA GLN A 67 9.68 6.11 15.36
C GLN A 67 10.98 6.90 15.55
N ASP A 68 11.85 6.45 16.45
CA ASP A 68 13.12 7.12 16.78
C ASP A 68 14.32 6.65 15.91
N SER A 69 14.10 5.76 14.93
CA SER A 69 15.18 5.28 14.07
C SER A 69 15.54 6.33 13.01
N PRO A 70 16.83 6.49 12.63
CA PRO A 70 17.22 7.24 11.44
C PRO A 70 16.55 6.72 10.15
N ALA A 71 16.12 5.45 10.13
CA ALA A 71 15.37 4.88 9.02
C ALA A 71 13.93 5.42 8.91
N SER A 72 13.42 6.13 9.92
CA SER A 72 12.04 6.61 9.92
C SER A 72 11.85 7.85 9.03
N PRO A 73 10.75 7.92 8.24
CA PRO A 73 9.77 6.87 7.99
C PRO A 73 10.24 5.95 6.84
N ALA A 74 10.36 4.64 7.09
CA ALA A 74 10.58 3.64 6.05
C ALA A 74 9.96 2.28 6.40
N TYR A 75 9.65 1.50 5.38
CA TYR A 75 9.26 0.11 5.52
C TYR A 75 9.84 -0.75 4.40
N PHE A 76 9.93 -2.05 4.69
CA PHE A 76 10.12 -3.12 3.73
C PHE A 76 8.96 -4.10 3.81
N MET A 77 8.73 -4.86 2.74
CA MET A 77 7.74 -5.92 2.71
C MET A 77 8.25 -7.11 1.93
N PHE A 78 8.19 -8.30 2.55
CA PHE A 78 8.22 -9.56 1.82
C PHE A 78 6.79 -9.91 1.44
N GLU A 79 6.43 -9.68 0.17
CA GLU A 79 5.11 -10.01 -0.37
C GLU A 79 5.16 -11.40 -1.02
N TYR A 80 4.24 -12.29 -0.66
CA TYR A 80 4.16 -13.62 -1.23
C TYR A 80 3.32 -13.63 -2.52
N GLY A 81 3.93 -14.00 -3.64
CA GLY A 81 3.30 -14.08 -4.96
C GLY A 81 3.45 -15.43 -5.63
N ALA A 82 3.22 -15.46 -6.95
CA ALA A 82 3.31 -16.68 -7.76
C ALA A 82 4.73 -17.28 -7.80
N ASP A 83 5.75 -16.42 -7.77
CA ASP A 83 7.16 -16.80 -7.88
C ASP A 83 7.88 -16.93 -6.53
N GLY A 84 7.14 -16.95 -5.41
CA GLY A 84 7.69 -16.92 -4.06
C GLY A 84 7.64 -15.54 -3.43
N TYR A 85 8.61 -15.21 -2.56
CA TYR A 85 8.64 -13.92 -1.88
C TYR A 85 9.37 -12.85 -2.71
N GLY A 86 8.68 -11.74 -2.97
CA GLY A 86 9.27 -10.52 -3.49
C GLY A 86 9.58 -9.53 -2.36
N LEU A 87 10.74 -8.86 -2.42
CA LEU A 87 11.10 -7.81 -1.48
C LEU A 87 10.84 -6.42 -2.08
N TYR A 88 10.04 -5.62 -1.36
CA TYR A 88 9.72 -4.24 -1.68
C TYR A 88 10.14 -3.33 -0.54
N GLY A 89 10.45 -2.06 -0.85
CA GLY A 89 10.77 -1.07 0.17
C GLY A 89 10.42 0.34 -0.28
N GLN A 90 9.95 1.16 0.66
CA GLN A 90 9.71 2.58 0.48
C GLN A 90 10.06 3.34 1.76
N GLY A 91 10.45 4.61 1.62
CA GLY A 91 10.69 5.46 2.76
C GLY A 91 11.41 6.76 2.40
N MET A 92 11.46 7.66 3.38
CA MET A 92 12.19 8.93 3.33
C MET A 92 13.20 9.06 4.48
N GLY A 93 13.44 7.98 5.23
CA GLY A 93 14.49 7.94 6.25
C GLY A 93 15.90 8.06 5.66
N ASP A 94 16.89 8.08 6.54
CA ASP A 94 18.30 8.15 6.17
C ASP A 94 18.68 7.05 5.18
N ARG A 95 19.28 7.47 4.06
CA ARG A 95 19.57 6.56 2.94
C ARG A 95 20.59 5.50 3.31
N ALA A 96 21.66 5.87 4.02
CA ALA A 96 22.70 4.90 4.38
C ALA A 96 22.15 3.81 5.31
N THR A 97 21.30 4.22 6.26
CA THR A 97 20.63 3.34 7.21
C THR A 97 19.66 2.39 6.52
N THR A 98 18.80 2.91 5.64
CA THR A 98 17.83 2.10 4.89
C THR A 98 18.51 1.18 3.87
N ASP A 99 19.57 1.64 3.18
CA ASP A 99 20.35 0.82 2.23
C ASP A 99 21.03 -0.36 2.93
N ALA A 100 21.55 -0.18 4.16
CA ALA A 100 22.15 -1.27 4.94
C ALA A 100 21.12 -2.35 5.31
N ALA A 101 19.95 -1.95 5.82
CA ALA A 101 18.87 -2.90 6.11
C ALA A 101 18.40 -3.63 4.84
N HIS A 102 18.23 -2.90 3.74
CA HIS A 102 17.82 -3.47 2.46
C HIS A 102 18.86 -4.46 1.89
N ALA A 103 20.15 -4.23 2.11
CA ALA A 103 21.20 -5.16 1.69
C ALA A 103 21.10 -6.50 2.41
N GLU A 104 20.86 -6.49 3.72
CA GLU A 104 20.65 -7.70 4.52
C GLU A 104 19.34 -8.41 4.12
N LEU A 105 18.24 -7.67 3.99
CA LEU A 105 16.94 -8.24 3.62
C LEU A 105 16.94 -8.84 2.22
N ARG A 106 17.67 -8.26 1.26
CA ARG A 106 17.81 -8.84 -0.09
C ARG A 106 18.55 -10.17 -0.13
N ALA A 107 19.33 -10.50 0.90
CA ALA A 107 20.00 -11.78 1.00
C ALA A 107 19.07 -12.91 1.48
N PHE A 108 17.85 -12.58 1.93
CA PHE A 108 16.87 -13.57 2.34
C PHE A 108 16.40 -14.39 1.15
N LYS A 109 16.24 -15.68 1.39
CA LYS A 109 15.55 -16.61 0.49
C LYS A 109 14.11 -16.77 0.97
N ASP A 110 13.29 -17.43 0.15
CA ASP A 110 11.89 -17.74 0.52
C ASP A 110 11.77 -18.42 1.88
N MET A 111 12.70 -19.31 2.23
CA MET A 111 12.67 -19.99 3.53
C MET A 111 12.90 -19.04 4.71
N ASP A 112 13.69 -17.98 4.51
CA ASP A 112 14.00 -17.01 5.56
C ASP A 112 12.80 -16.08 5.79
N ALA A 113 12.15 -15.63 4.71
CA ALA A 113 10.91 -14.85 4.78
C ALA A 113 9.75 -15.67 5.39
N ALA A 114 9.61 -16.94 4.98
CA ALA A 114 8.63 -17.84 5.58
C ALA A 114 8.89 -18.10 7.06
N ALA A 115 10.16 -18.26 7.47
CA ALA A 115 10.53 -18.43 8.87
C ALA A 115 10.23 -17.15 9.68
N LEU A 116 10.48 -15.97 9.11
CA LEU A 116 10.14 -14.69 9.73
C LEU A 116 8.62 -14.54 9.93
N ASN A 117 7.81 -14.93 8.93
CA ASN A 117 6.35 -14.95 9.02
C ASN A 117 5.87 -15.91 10.13
N GLU A 118 6.44 -17.12 10.18
CA GLU A 118 6.09 -18.10 11.21
C GLU A 118 6.42 -17.58 12.62
N GLU A 119 7.57 -16.93 12.78
CA GLU A 119 7.99 -16.33 14.05
C GLU A 119 7.02 -15.24 14.52
N VAL A 120 6.68 -14.28 13.64
CA VAL A 120 5.78 -13.18 14.02
C VAL A 120 4.37 -13.68 14.33
N ARG A 121 3.88 -14.68 13.59
CA ARG A 121 2.56 -15.27 13.85
C ARG A 121 2.51 -16.01 15.17
N LYS A 122 3.55 -16.76 15.54
CA LYS A 122 3.65 -17.40 16.87
C LYS A 122 3.59 -16.39 18.01
N ALA A 123 4.28 -15.27 17.86
CA ALA A 123 4.27 -14.22 18.87
C ALA A 123 2.94 -13.46 18.96
N GLY A 124 2.17 -13.40 17.86
CA GLY A 124 0.87 -12.71 17.79
C GLY A 124 -0.35 -13.53 18.21
N GLN A 125 -0.18 -14.81 18.58
CA GLN A 125 -1.30 -15.63 19.09
C GLN A 125 -1.58 -15.29 20.56
N PRO A 126 -2.85 -15.09 20.96
CA PRO A 126 -3.19 -15.01 22.38
C PRO A 126 -2.90 -16.36 23.05
N GLU A 127 -2.23 -16.33 24.21
CA GLU A 127 -1.94 -17.52 25.04
C GLU A 127 -3.20 -18.28 25.47
#